data_AF-S9SPN0-F1
#
_entry.id   AF-S9SPN0-F1
#
_cell.length_a   1.000
_cell.length_b   1.000
_cell.length_c   1.000
_cell.angle_alpha   90.00
_cell.angle_beta   90.00
_cell.angle_gamma   90.00
#
_symmetry.space_group_name_H-M   'P 1'
#
loop_
_entity.id
_entity.type
_entity.pdbx_description
1 polymer ?
#
loop_
_entity_poly.entity_id
_entity_poly.type
_entity_poly.pdbx_seq_one_letter_code
_entity_poly.pdbx_strand_id
1 'polypeptide(L)'
;MIPKAKMTEQRVIEQLTGYRDIIGRLRVLETYSAGNGITVSRLNQDDHLQELHAKLRRMPSYMYLSQKEQRLEATAHAYLERYPTGTKAQLRAVQDCEPVDEEDEAMLEELQKRIVKVIEARTGTPVGFEAILAQLAEYQDLLAEKQRIDAVMEALERDTFHLAKLLRLRYIEALPVGDVADQLGVVRRTFDRWRVSAIAKYGKLCGMS
;
A
#
# COMPACT_ATOMS: atom_id res chain seq x y z
N MET A 1 -16.55 35.25 16.35
CA MET A 1 -17.14 33.98 15.90
C MET A 1 -17.03 33.93 14.37
N ILE A 2 -16.21 33.03 13.81
CA ILE A 2 -16.12 32.88 12.35
C ILE A 2 -17.39 32.15 11.88
N PRO A 3 -18.13 32.66 10.89
CA PRO A 3 -19.36 32.03 10.42
C PRO A 3 -19.08 30.62 9.85
N LYS A 4 -19.96 29.66 10.14
CA LYS A 4 -19.84 28.24 9.77
C LYS A 4 -19.49 28.03 8.28
N ALA A 5 -20.10 28.82 7.40
CA ALA A 5 -19.83 28.80 5.96
C ALA A 5 -18.37 29.11 5.60
N LYS A 6 -17.72 30.05 6.29
CA LYS A 6 -16.29 30.36 6.09
C LYS A 6 -15.38 29.22 6.55
N MET A 7 -15.76 28.49 7.61
CA MET A 7 -15.00 27.31 8.04
C MET A 7 -15.12 26.16 7.04
N THR A 8 -16.31 25.91 6.49
CA THR A 8 -16.52 24.91 5.43
C THR A 8 -15.73 25.27 4.18
N GLU A 9 -15.79 26.52 3.73
CA GLU A 9 -15.01 27.00 2.59
C GLU A 9 -13.52 26.74 2.77
N GLN A 10 -12.99 27.13 3.93
CA GLN A 10 -11.58 26.97 4.25
C GLN A 10 -11.17 25.49 4.23
N ARG A 11 -11.96 24.60 4.85
CA ARG A 11 -11.69 23.14 4.86
C ARG A 11 -11.68 22.52 3.48
N VAL A 12 -12.64 22.90 2.62
CA VAL A 12 -12.69 22.40 1.23
C VAL A 12 -11.46 22.85 0.45
N ILE A 13 -11.05 24.11 0.60
CA ILE A 13 -9.87 24.65 -0.06
C ILE A 13 -8.61 23.93 0.43
N GLU A 14 -8.47 23.73 1.75
CA GLU A 14 -7.33 23.03 2.35
C GLU A 14 -7.23 21.60 1.84
N GLN A 15 -8.34 20.86 1.84
CA GLN A 15 -8.39 19.47 1.37
C GLN A 15 -7.98 19.36 -0.12
N LEU A 16 -8.52 20.22 -0.98
CA LEU A 16 -8.23 20.20 -2.41
C LEU A 16 -6.81 20.69 -2.74
N THR A 17 -6.30 21.67 -1.99
CA THR A 17 -4.93 22.17 -2.16
C THR A 17 -3.91 21.12 -1.71
N GLY A 18 -4.20 20.43 -0.60
CA GLY A 18 -3.36 19.34 -0.08
C GLY A 18 -3.36 18.08 -0.94
N TYR A 19 -4.25 17.95 -1.93
CA TYR A 19 -4.35 16.75 -2.77
C TYR A 19 -3.04 16.43 -3.52
N ARG A 20 -2.32 17.45 -4.01
CA ARG A 20 -1.02 17.24 -4.66
C ARG A 20 0.04 16.77 -3.68
N ASP A 21 0.00 17.25 -2.44
CA ASP A 21 0.92 16.82 -1.39
C ASP A 21 0.64 15.37 -1.00
N ILE A 22 -0.63 14.97 -0.91
CA ILE A 22 -1.03 13.56 -0.72
C ILE A 22 -0.44 12.68 -1.82
N ILE A 23 -0.62 13.05 -3.09
CA ILE A 23 -0.05 12.29 -4.22
C ILE A 23 1.48 12.24 -4.15
N GLY A 24 2.12 13.38 -3.87
CA GLY A 24 3.58 13.46 -3.73
C GLY A 24 4.08 12.54 -2.62
N ARG A 25 3.41 12.56 -1.46
CA ARG A 25 3.76 11.75 -0.30
C ARG A 25 3.53 10.26 -0.56
N LEU A 26 2.43 9.87 -1.22
CA LEU A 26 2.19 8.49 -1.65
C LEU A 26 3.31 7.99 -2.57
N ARG A 27 3.73 8.79 -3.56
CA ARG A 27 4.86 8.43 -4.45
C ARG A 27 6.16 8.26 -3.68
N VAL A 28 6.44 9.15 -2.73
CA VAL A 28 7.62 9.04 -1.88
C VAL A 28 7.56 7.75 -1.07
N LEU A 29 6.45 7.48 -0.38
CA LEU A 29 6.25 6.26 0.42
C LEU A 29 6.30 4.99 -0.44
N GLU A 30 5.89 5.03 -1.71
CA GLU A 30 6.04 3.92 -2.67
C GLU A 30 7.50 3.66 -3.06
N THR A 31 8.30 4.73 -3.22
CA THR A 31 9.71 4.64 -3.59
C THR A 31 10.64 4.29 -2.44
N TYR A 32 10.20 4.47 -1.19
CA TYR A 32 10.94 3.99 -0.02
C TYR A 32 10.92 2.46 -0.01
N SER A 33 12.03 1.87 -0.47
CA SER A 33 12.36 0.48 -0.13
C SER A 33 12.57 0.44 1.37
N ALA A 34 11.69 -0.27 2.09
CA ALA A 34 12.11 -0.85 3.34
C ALA A 34 13.36 -1.70 3.01
N GLY A 35 14.40 -1.62 3.85
CA GLY A 35 15.65 -2.34 3.62
C GLY A 35 15.41 -3.80 3.17
N ASN A 36 16.29 -4.29 2.29
CA ASN A 36 16.26 -5.61 1.66
C ASN A 36 15.24 -5.83 0.52
N GLY A 37 14.77 -4.76 -0.14
CA GLY A 37 14.03 -4.86 -1.41
C GLY A 37 12.53 -5.13 -1.27
N ILE A 38 11.95 -4.85 -0.10
CA ILE A 38 10.50 -4.86 0.12
C ILE A 38 9.99 -3.43 -0.10
N THR A 39 9.28 -3.21 -1.20
CA THR A 39 8.50 -1.98 -1.39
C THR A 39 7.17 -2.09 -0.64
N VAL A 40 6.64 -0.99 -0.12
CA VAL A 40 5.36 -0.94 0.61
C VAL A 40 4.21 -1.55 -0.24
N SER A 41 4.31 -1.47 -1.57
CA SER A 41 3.39 -2.13 -2.52
C SER A 41 3.37 -3.66 -2.47
N ARG A 42 4.47 -4.31 -2.04
CA ARG A 42 4.57 -5.78 -1.95
C ARG A 42 3.86 -6.36 -0.73
N LEU A 43 3.64 -5.60 0.33
CA LEU A 43 2.83 -6.06 1.48
C LEU A 43 1.36 -6.28 1.07
N ASN A 44 0.90 -5.61 0.01
CA ASN A 44 -0.41 -5.87 -0.59
C ASN A 44 -0.41 -7.08 -1.54
N GLN A 45 0.75 -7.65 -1.89
CA GLN A 45 0.90 -8.87 -2.71
C GLN A 45 0.97 -10.15 -1.87
N ASP A 46 0.97 -10.06 -0.53
CA ASP A 46 0.99 -11.24 0.33
C ASP A 46 -0.22 -12.16 0.10
N ASP A 47 -1.36 -11.62 -0.35
CA ASP A 47 -2.53 -12.40 -0.78
C ASP A 47 -2.25 -13.28 -2.02
N HIS A 48 -1.49 -12.78 -2.99
CA HIS A 48 -1.09 -13.55 -4.17
C HIS A 48 -0.02 -14.60 -3.87
N LEU A 49 0.90 -14.32 -2.93
CA LEU A 49 1.86 -15.31 -2.45
C LEU A 49 1.17 -16.43 -1.67
N GLN A 50 0.16 -16.11 -0.85
CA GLN A 50 -0.64 -17.11 -0.17
C GLN A 50 -1.48 -17.96 -1.14
N GLU A 51 -2.10 -17.34 -2.15
CA GLU A 51 -2.79 -18.08 -3.22
C GLU A 51 -1.84 -18.98 -4.01
N LEU A 52 -0.64 -18.49 -4.34
CA LEU A 52 0.39 -19.29 -5.02
C LEU A 52 0.81 -20.47 -4.14
N HIS A 53 1.06 -20.27 -2.85
CA HIS A 53 1.33 -21.34 -1.90
C HIS A 53 0.19 -22.35 -1.79
N ALA A 54 -1.07 -21.90 -1.82
CA ALA A 54 -2.24 -22.77 -1.81
C ALA A 54 -2.35 -23.63 -3.09
N LYS A 55 -2.01 -23.05 -4.25
CA LYS A 55 -1.95 -23.78 -5.53
C LYS A 55 -0.79 -24.78 -5.57
N LEU A 56 0.41 -24.37 -5.13
CA LEU A 56 1.60 -25.23 -5.09
C LEU A 56 1.40 -26.44 -4.17
N ARG A 57 0.73 -26.28 -3.01
CA ARG A 57 0.39 -27.38 -2.09
C ARG A 57 -0.46 -28.50 -2.72
N ARG A 58 -1.16 -28.24 -3.82
CA ARG A 58 -2.02 -29.23 -4.51
C ARG A 58 -1.32 -29.92 -5.68
N MET A 59 -0.08 -29.54 -5.99
CA MET A 59 0.69 -30.11 -7.08
C MET A 59 1.79 -31.02 -6.52
N PRO A 60 2.23 -32.04 -7.27
CA PRO A 60 3.41 -32.82 -6.89
C PRO A 60 4.67 -31.96 -6.87
N SER A 61 5.55 -32.16 -5.90
CA SER A 61 6.71 -31.29 -5.69
C SER A 61 7.67 -31.25 -6.88
N TYR A 62 7.77 -32.34 -7.66
CA TYR A 62 8.59 -32.39 -8.87
C TYR A 62 8.17 -31.41 -9.99
N MET A 63 6.95 -30.87 -9.94
CA MET A 63 6.44 -29.92 -10.94
C MET A 63 6.92 -28.48 -10.69
N TYR A 64 7.39 -28.17 -9.47
CA TYR A 64 7.72 -26.80 -9.08
C TYR A 64 8.99 -26.69 -8.23
N LEU A 65 9.60 -27.80 -7.80
CA LEU A 65 10.90 -27.84 -7.15
C LEU A 65 11.98 -28.31 -8.12
N SER A 66 13.15 -27.68 -8.06
CA SER A 66 14.35 -28.20 -8.73
C SER A 66 14.80 -29.53 -8.10
N GLN A 67 15.64 -30.29 -8.82
CA GLN A 67 16.15 -31.57 -8.30
C GLN A 67 16.88 -31.42 -6.95
N LYS A 68 17.57 -30.29 -6.74
CA LYS A 68 18.22 -29.98 -5.46
C LYS A 68 17.21 -29.72 -4.34
N GLU A 69 16.10 -29.06 -4.64
CA GLU A 69 15.05 -28.77 -3.67
C GLU A 69 14.21 -30.00 -3.32
N GLN A 70 14.00 -30.90 -4.29
CA GLN A 70 13.39 -32.21 -4.04
C GLN A 70 14.26 -33.05 -3.09
N ARG A 71 15.59 -32.97 -3.21
CA ARG A 71 16.51 -33.63 -2.26
C ARG A 71 16.41 -33.04 -0.86
N LEU A 72 16.41 -31.71 -0.75
CA LEU A 72 16.20 -31.03 0.55
C LEU A 72 14.85 -31.40 1.19
N GLU A 73 13.79 -31.47 0.39
CA GLU A 73 12.47 -31.91 0.84
C GLU A 73 12.50 -33.38 1.31
N ALA A 74 13.15 -34.27 0.56
CA ALA A 74 13.31 -35.67 0.93
C ALA A 74 14.12 -35.85 2.22
N THR A 75 15.24 -35.14 2.39
CA THR A 75 16.01 -35.13 3.64
C THR A 75 15.15 -34.60 4.80
N ALA A 76 14.39 -33.53 4.59
CA ALA A 76 13.47 -33.04 5.62
C ALA A 76 12.41 -34.10 5.99
N HIS A 77 11.87 -34.86 5.04
CA HIS A 77 10.95 -35.98 5.29
C HIS A 77 11.59 -37.17 6.01
N ALA A 78 12.88 -37.40 5.80
CA ALA A 78 13.60 -38.48 6.47
C ALA A 78 13.81 -38.20 7.97
N TYR A 79 14.07 -36.94 8.33
CA TYR A 79 14.45 -36.55 9.70
C TYR A 79 13.33 -35.89 10.51
N LEU A 80 12.33 -35.27 9.88
CA LEU A 80 11.22 -34.61 10.59
C LEU A 80 10.00 -35.54 10.69
N GLU A 81 9.76 -36.08 11.88
CA GLU A 81 8.54 -36.86 12.15
C GLU A 81 7.26 -36.01 12.11
N ARG A 82 7.38 -34.71 12.40
CA ARG A 82 6.27 -33.75 12.41
C ARG A 82 6.71 -32.42 11.80
N TYR A 83 5.81 -31.80 11.05
CA TYR A 83 6.01 -30.46 10.48
C TYR A 83 5.37 -29.41 11.37
N PRO A 84 6.12 -28.77 12.29
CA PRO A 84 5.55 -27.74 13.13
C PRO A 84 5.11 -26.55 12.28
N THR A 85 4.00 -25.93 12.69
CA THR A 85 3.49 -24.72 12.07
C THR A 85 4.31 -23.52 12.56
N GLY A 86 4.89 -22.77 11.63
CA GLY A 86 5.65 -21.54 11.92
C GLY A 86 7.16 -21.68 11.72
N THR A 87 7.78 -20.69 11.09
CA THR A 87 9.18 -20.75 10.62
C THR A 87 10.21 -20.88 11.75
N LYS A 88 9.97 -20.28 12.92
CA LYS A 88 10.84 -20.44 14.10
C LYS A 88 10.78 -21.87 14.68
N ALA A 89 9.60 -22.49 14.67
CA ALA A 89 9.45 -23.86 15.16
C ALA A 89 10.04 -24.87 14.17
N GLN A 90 9.93 -24.59 12.86
CA GLN A 90 10.61 -25.36 11.81
C GLN A 90 12.13 -25.28 11.92
N LEU A 91 12.68 -24.09 12.18
CA LEU A 91 14.13 -23.93 12.39
C LEU A 91 14.61 -24.82 13.56
N ARG A 92 13.89 -24.77 14.69
CA ARG A 92 14.24 -25.56 15.87
C ARG A 92 14.18 -27.06 15.58
N ALA A 93 13.10 -27.52 14.93
CA ALA A 93 12.95 -28.93 14.60
C ALA A 93 14.09 -29.46 13.71
N VAL A 94 14.64 -28.62 12.82
CA VAL A 94 15.76 -28.99 11.94
C VAL A 94 17.10 -28.93 12.68
N GLN A 95 17.24 -28.04 13.67
CA GLN A 95 18.41 -27.97 14.55
C GLN A 95 18.49 -29.15 15.53
N ASP A 96 17.34 -29.71 15.90
CA ASP A 96 17.24 -30.85 16.80
C ASP A 96 17.49 -32.20 16.08
N CYS A 97 17.69 -32.20 14.76
CA CYS A 97 18.00 -33.41 13.98
C CYS A 97 19.49 -33.80 14.12
N GLU A 98 19.75 -35.08 14.39
CA GLU A 98 21.11 -35.65 14.36
C GLU A 98 21.37 -36.31 13.00
N PRO A 99 22.31 -35.79 12.17
CA PRO A 99 22.62 -36.35 10.86
C PRO A 99 23.30 -37.72 10.97
N VAL A 100 22.97 -38.64 10.06
CA VAL A 100 23.57 -39.97 9.98
C VAL A 100 24.87 -39.97 9.17
N ASP A 101 25.03 -39.05 8.21
CA ASP A 101 26.22 -38.89 7.38
C ASP A 101 26.51 -37.42 7.00
N GLU A 102 27.67 -37.19 6.37
CA GLU A 102 28.16 -35.85 5.96
C GLU A 102 27.28 -35.19 4.88
N GLU A 103 26.60 -35.98 4.03
CA GLU A 103 25.72 -35.44 2.99
C GLU A 103 24.42 -34.90 3.61
N ASP A 104 23.87 -35.64 4.56
CA ASP A 104 22.70 -35.23 5.34
C ASP A 104 23.00 -34.01 6.23
N GLU A 105 24.18 -33.94 6.83
CA GLU A 105 24.62 -32.76 7.60
C GLU A 105 24.62 -31.50 6.71
N ALA A 106 25.20 -31.58 5.52
CA ALA A 106 25.23 -30.45 4.58
C ALA A 106 23.82 -30.03 4.12
N MET A 107 22.91 -30.99 3.92
CA MET A 107 21.52 -30.73 3.52
C MET A 107 20.71 -30.09 4.65
N LEU A 108 20.86 -30.58 5.89
CA LEU A 108 20.20 -29.98 7.06
C LEU A 108 20.73 -28.57 7.33
N GLU A 109 22.04 -28.33 7.21
CA GLU A 109 22.60 -26.98 7.29
C GLU A 109 22.04 -26.04 6.21
N GLU A 110 21.94 -26.50 4.96
CA GLU A 110 21.36 -25.70 3.87
C GLU A 110 19.89 -25.37 4.18
N LEU A 111 19.14 -26.33 4.71
CA LEU A 111 17.74 -26.14 5.10
C LEU A 111 17.61 -25.12 6.24
N GLN A 112 18.48 -25.17 7.26
CA GLN A 112 18.55 -24.16 8.33
C GLN A 112 18.85 -22.77 7.76
N LYS A 113 19.88 -22.64 6.91
CA LYS A 113 20.26 -21.37 6.26
C LYS A 113 19.10 -20.78 5.46
N ARG A 114 18.32 -21.61 4.75
CA ARG A 114 17.12 -21.17 4.02
C ARG A 114 16.01 -20.72 4.96
N ILE A 115 15.73 -21.46 6.05
CA ILE A 115 14.71 -21.06 7.03
C ILE A 115 15.11 -19.76 7.73
N VAL A 116 16.39 -19.58 8.08
CA VAL A 116 16.92 -18.33 8.64
C VAL A 116 16.70 -17.16 7.68
N LYS A 117 17.04 -17.31 6.40
CA LYS A 117 16.77 -16.28 5.39
C LYS A 117 15.28 -15.94 5.27
N VAL A 118 14.39 -16.93 5.38
CA VAL A 118 12.94 -16.70 5.37
C VAL A 118 12.49 -15.97 6.65
N ILE A 119 13.06 -16.30 7.81
CA ILE A 119 12.79 -15.58 9.06
C ILE A 119 13.27 -14.14 8.93
N GLU A 120 14.51 -13.91 8.51
CA GLU A 120 15.08 -12.58 8.30
C GLU A 120 14.25 -11.74 7.32
N ALA A 121 13.82 -12.34 6.21
CA ALA A 121 12.96 -11.70 5.22
C ALA A 121 11.56 -11.36 5.78
N ARG A 122 11.04 -12.15 6.73
CA ARG A 122 9.70 -11.96 7.32
C ARG A 122 9.68 -11.09 8.57
N THR A 123 10.73 -11.10 9.40
CA THR A 123 10.75 -10.34 10.65
C THR A 123 11.40 -8.97 10.51
N GLY A 124 12.22 -8.75 9.48
CA GLY A 124 13.12 -7.60 9.45
C GLY A 124 13.99 -7.54 10.72
N THR A 125 14.83 -6.54 10.87
CA THR A 125 15.38 -6.20 12.19
C THR A 125 14.27 -5.53 13.02
N PRO A 126 14.09 -5.86 14.32
CA PRO A 126 12.98 -5.35 15.15
C PRO A 126 12.85 -3.81 15.17
N VAL A 127 13.98 -3.10 15.10
CA VAL A 127 14.04 -1.63 15.09
C VAL A 127 13.55 -1.02 13.77
N GLY A 128 13.64 -1.76 12.65
CA GLY A 128 13.14 -1.32 11.35
C GLY A 128 11.64 -1.59 11.15
N PHE A 129 11.10 -2.62 11.82
CA PHE A 129 9.73 -3.09 11.62
C PHE A 129 8.68 -2.07 12.11
N GLU A 130 8.88 -1.45 13.28
CA GLU A 130 7.97 -0.43 13.79
C GLU A 130 7.90 0.80 12.88
N ALA A 131 9.04 1.23 12.34
CA ALA A 131 9.11 2.34 11.38
C ALA A 131 8.37 2.01 10.07
N ILE A 132 8.47 0.77 9.60
CA ILE A 132 7.75 0.29 8.40
C ILE A 132 6.23 0.25 8.66
N LEU A 133 5.79 -0.23 9.83
CA LEU A 133 4.38 -0.24 10.19
C LEU A 133 3.79 1.17 10.27
N ALA A 134 4.53 2.12 10.85
CA ALA A 134 4.12 3.52 10.88
C ALA A 134 3.99 4.12 9.47
N GLN A 135 4.93 3.82 8.58
CA GLN A 135 4.88 4.26 7.17
C GLN A 135 3.73 3.60 6.39
N LEU A 136 3.44 2.32 6.65
CA LEU A 136 2.33 1.61 6.03
C LEU A 136 0.99 2.22 6.49
N ALA A 137 0.84 2.49 7.79
CA ALA A 137 -0.33 3.15 8.32
C ALA A 137 -0.52 4.55 7.68
N GLU A 138 0.56 5.34 7.60
CA GLU A 138 0.54 6.64 6.92
C GLU A 138 0.12 6.49 5.44
N TYR A 139 0.67 5.51 4.72
CA TYR A 139 0.31 5.25 3.32
C TYR A 139 -1.17 4.90 3.18
N GLN A 140 -1.70 4.03 4.03
CA GLN A 140 -3.11 3.62 4.02
C GLN A 140 -4.05 4.80 4.30
N ASP A 141 -3.72 5.64 5.30
CA ASP A 141 -4.50 6.83 5.64
C ASP A 141 -4.54 7.84 4.48
N LEU A 142 -3.39 8.09 3.86
CA LEU A 142 -3.26 8.98 2.70
C LEU A 142 -3.99 8.42 1.47
N LEU A 143 -3.91 7.11 1.23
CA LEU A 143 -4.59 6.47 0.11
C LEU A 143 -6.12 6.54 0.29
N ALA A 144 -6.61 6.30 1.52
CA ALA A 144 -8.02 6.43 1.83
C ALA A 144 -8.51 7.88 1.65
N GLU A 145 -7.73 8.88 2.07
CA GLU A 145 -8.07 10.28 1.84
C GLU A 145 -8.10 10.65 0.35
N LYS A 146 -7.10 10.20 -0.43
CA LYS A 146 -7.09 10.37 -1.89
C LYS A 146 -8.36 9.79 -2.52
N GLN A 147 -8.71 8.54 -2.16
CA GLN A 147 -9.89 7.87 -2.70
C GLN A 147 -11.20 8.58 -2.34
N ARG A 148 -11.30 9.13 -1.11
CA ARG A 148 -12.44 9.96 -0.71
C ARG A 148 -12.57 11.20 -1.59
N ILE A 149 -11.48 11.94 -1.79
CA ILE A 149 -11.47 13.16 -2.62
C ILE A 149 -11.84 12.80 -4.07
N ASP A 150 -11.26 11.74 -4.63
CA ASP A 150 -11.54 11.27 -5.99
C ASP A 150 -13.02 10.93 -6.18
N ALA A 151 -13.62 10.19 -5.24
CA ALA A 151 -15.03 9.81 -5.29
C ALA A 151 -15.96 11.02 -5.23
N VAL A 152 -15.65 12.01 -4.38
CA VAL A 152 -16.44 13.25 -4.29
C VAL A 152 -16.32 14.08 -5.55
N MET A 153 -15.11 14.21 -6.10
CA MET A 153 -14.87 14.92 -7.36
C MET A 153 -15.58 14.24 -8.53
N GLU A 154 -15.57 12.91 -8.59
CA GLU A 154 -16.28 12.15 -9.61
C GLU A 154 -17.80 12.33 -9.50
N ALA A 155 -18.36 12.28 -8.29
CA ALA A 155 -19.78 12.55 -8.06
C ALA A 155 -20.15 13.98 -8.49
N LEU A 156 -19.33 14.97 -8.12
CA LEU A 156 -19.55 16.37 -8.52
C LEU A 156 -19.43 16.56 -10.04
N GLU A 157 -18.54 15.81 -10.70
CA GLU A 157 -18.32 15.85 -12.15
C GLU A 157 -19.53 15.29 -12.91
N ARG A 158 -20.13 14.19 -12.40
CA ARG A 158 -21.37 13.61 -12.94
C ARG A 158 -22.56 14.57 -12.80
N ASP A 159 -22.70 15.22 -11.65
CA ASP A 159 -23.81 16.15 -11.40
C ASP A 159 -23.63 17.49 -12.13
N THR A 160 -22.42 18.06 -12.04
CA THR A 160 -22.09 19.39 -12.56
C THR A 160 -20.63 19.50 -12.97
N PHE A 161 -20.32 18.97 -14.15
CA PHE A 161 -18.99 18.95 -14.77
C PHE A 161 -18.20 20.26 -14.63
N HIS A 162 -18.80 21.41 -14.97
CA HIS A 162 -18.11 22.71 -14.95
C HIS A 162 -17.67 23.16 -13.54
N LEU A 163 -18.39 22.74 -12.49
CA LEU A 163 -18.02 23.05 -11.10
C LEU A 163 -16.87 22.16 -10.61
N ALA A 164 -16.90 20.87 -10.94
CA ALA A 164 -15.78 19.96 -10.67
C ALA A 164 -14.50 20.44 -11.40
N LYS A 165 -14.62 20.80 -12.68
CA LYS A 165 -13.50 21.35 -13.46
C LYS A 165 -12.96 22.63 -12.84
N LEU A 166 -13.82 23.55 -12.38
CA LEU A 166 -13.38 24.76 -11.68
C LEU A 166 -12.55 24.44 -10.43
N LEU A 167 -13.02 23.53 -9.57
CA LEU A 167 -12.31 23.16 -8.34
C LEU A 167 -10.95 22.51 -8.65
N ARG A 168 -10.91 21.61 -9.66
CA ARG A 168 -9.68 20.95 -10.09
C ARG A 168 -8.65 21.97 -10.58
N LEU A 169 -9.02 22.83 -11.53
CA LEU A 169 -8.12 23.85 -12.07
C LEU A 169 -7.64 24.83 -11.00
N ARG A 170 -8.54 25.31 -10.14
CA ARG A 170 -8.21 26.36 -9.16
C ARG A 170 -7.41 25.84 -7.98
N TYR A 171 -7.81 24.70 -7.42
CA TYR A 171 -7.32 24.25 -6.10
C TYR A 171 -6.38 23.05 -6.18
N ILE A 172 -6.59 22.13 -7.14
CA ILE A 172 -5.66 21.01 -7.34
C ILE A 172 -4.48 21.46 -8.21
N GLU A 173 -4.76 22.09 -9.35
CA GLU A 173 -3.71 22.54 -10.29
C GLU A 173 -3.10 23.90 -9.91
N ALA A 174 -3.70 24.59 -8.94
CA ALA A 174 -3.27 25.89 -8.41
C ALA A 174 -3.21 27.01 -9.46
N LEU A 175 -4.00 26.93 -10.54
CA LEU A 175 -4.03 27.96 -11.57
C LEU A 175 -4.60 29.29 -11.05
N PRO A 176 -4.09 30.45 -11.52
CA PRO A 176 -4.64 31.74 -11.15
C PRO A 176 -6.04 31.91 -11.74
N VAL A 177 -6.85 32.75 -11.11
CA VAL A 177 -8.28 32.86 -11.45
C VAL A 177 -8.52 33.31 -12.90
N GLY A 178 -7.61 34.11 -13.48
CA GLY A 178 -7.68 34.51 -14.89
C GLY A 178 -7.64 33.29 -15.80
N ASP A 179 -6.56 32.51 -15.69
CA ASP A 179 -6.37 31.29 -16.48
C ASP A 179 -7.50 30.27 -16.30
N VAL A 180 -8.03 30.12 -15.07
CA VAL A 180 -9.19 29.24 -14.83
C VAL A 180 -10.43 29.75 -15.55
N ALA A 181 -10.70 31.05 -15.49
CA ALA A 181 -11.84 31.67 -16.15
C ALA A 181 -11.73 31.54 -17.68
N ASP A 182 -10.53 31.75 -18.23
CA ASP A 182 -10.23 31.59 -19.65
C ASP A 182 -10.41 30.14 -20.11
N GLN A 183 -9.89 29.16 -19.36
CA GLN A 183 -10.05 27.73 -19.67
C GLN A 183 -11.50 27.23 -19.57
N LEU A 184 -12.31 27.88 -18.74
CA LEU A 184 -13.74 27.60 -18.63
C LEU A 184 -14.58 28.41 -19.63
N GLY A 185 -13.98 29.36 -20.36
CA GLY A 185 -14.69 30.24 -21.28
C GLY A 185 -15.67 31.18 -20.57
N VAL A 186 -15.36 31.63 -19.35
CA VAL A 186 -16.25 32.46 -18.54
C VAL A 186 -15.59 33.75 -18.08
N VAL A 187 -16.40 34.78 -17.83
CA VAL A 187 -15.92 36.02 -17.20
C VAL A 187 -15.71 35.86 -15.70
N ARG A 188 -14.86 36.71 -15.11
CA ARG A 188 -14.53 36.68 -13.66
C ARG A 188 -15.74 36.63 -12.74
N ARG A 189 -16.78 37.43 -13.05
CA ARG A 189 -18.02 37.46 -12.26
C ARG A 189 -18.73 36.10 -12.23
N THR A 190 -18.71 35.38 -13.35
CA THR A 190 -19.29 34.03 -13.44
C THR A 190 -18.45 33.03 -12.66
N PHE A 191 -17.11 33.12 -12.75
CA PHE A 191 -16.19 32.33 -11.93
C PHE A 191 -16.48 32.51 -10.44
N ASP A 192 -16.56 33.74 -9.93
CA ASP A 192 -16.74 33.99 -8.50
C ASP A 192 -18.08 33.40 -7.99
N ARG A 193 -19.14 33.47 -8.80
CA ARG A 193 -20.43 32.85 -8.49
C ARG A 193 -20.36 31.32 -8.49
N TRP A 194 -19.73 30.74 -9.52
CA TRP A 194 -19.57 29.29 -9.63
C TRP A 194 -18.69 28.72 -8.52
N ARG A 195 -17.64 29.43 -8.12
CA ARG A 195 -16.75 29.06 -7.02
C ARG A 195 -17.52 28.81 -5.72
N VAL A 196 -18.39 29.75 -5.32
CA VAL A 196 -19.21 29.61 -4.10
C VAL A 196 -20.11 28.38 -4.20
N SER A 197 -20.72 28.16 -5.36
CA SER A 197 -21.61 27.02 -5.59
C SER A 197 -20.86 25.68 -5.60
N ALA A 198 -19.67 25.65 -6.20
CA ALA A 198 -18.83 24.46 -6.27
C ALA A 198 -18.36 24.03 -4.88
N ILE A 199 -17.87 24.98 -4.08
CA ILE A 199 -17.44 24.73 -2.69
C ILE A 199 -18.60 24.23 -1.83
N ALA A 200 -19.78 24.85 -1.95
CA ALA A 200 -20.96 24.42 -1.21
C ALA A 200 -21.40 22.99 -1.59
N LYS A 201 -21.41 22.65 -2.88
CA LYS A 201 -21.76 21.30 -3.35
C LYS A 201 -20.75 20.26 -2.91
N TYR A 202 -19.46 20.54 -3.10
CA TYR A 202 -18.39 19.66 -2.64
C TYR A 202 -18.48 19.43 -1.13
N GLY A 203 -18.63 20.49 -0.34
CA GLY A 203 -18.80 20.39 1.11
C GLY A 203 -20.01 19.53 1.50
N LYS A 204 -21.13 19.65 0.78
CA LYS A 204 -22.31 18.79 1.01
C LYS A 204 -22.02 17.31 0.71
N LEU A 205 -21.31 17.00 -0.36
CA LEU A 205 -20.93 15.62 -0.71
C LEU A 205 -19.96 15.02 0.31
N CYS A 206 -19.08 15.84 0.89
CA CYS A 206 -18.19 15.42 1.98
C CYS A 206 -18.87 15.36 3.37
N GLY A 207 -20.14 15.73 3.50
CA GLY A 207 -20.83 15.83 4.81
C GLY A 207 -20.35 17.00 5.69
N MET A 208 -19.70 18.01 5.10
CA MET A 208 -19.22 19.22 5.77
C MET A 208 -20.31 20.30 5.81
N SER A 209 -21.45 20.03 6.44
CA SER A 209 -22.61 20.94 6.51
C SER A 209 -22.81 21.62 7.85
#